data_AF-A0A1L8DAK8-F1
#
_entry.id   AF-A0A1L8DAK8-F1
#
_cell.length_a   1.000
_cell.length_b   1.000
_cell.length_c   1.000
_cell.angle_alpha   90.00
_cell.angle_beta   90.00
_cell.angle_gamma   90.00
#
_symmetry.space_group_name_H-M   'P 1'
#
loop_
_entity.id
_entity.type
_entity.pdbx_description
1 polymer ?
#
loop_
_entity_poly.entity_id
_entity_poly.type
_entity_poly.pdbx_seq_one_letter_code
_entity_poly.pdbx_strand_id
1 'polypeptide(L)'
;MTSNHWEDFYAKHLPPTDFEDNRSLLKEFCERHNNLKSNIVLVTSGGTTVPLEHNTVRFVDNFSAGTRGSASAEYFLDHGYAVIFMHRVKSLEPFTRHFSGQQYLDMLELHESGPSTSIAVKPHSVDVLAPILAKYKSAQESRRILYVSFTTVVDYMWLLRAACENLAAFEHRALFYLAAAVSDFYVPSDMMPTHKMTSGEAPTISLQLVPKMLAPLVNLWVPHAFVVSFKLETDENLLITKSRESLTKYKHKLVIANILQTRKHRVVFVTPDTSYEVHLTRDQALSGLEIEEPIVADIVCKHEEFIEQASSSNK
;
A
#
# COMPACT_ATOMS: atom_id res chain seq x y z
N MET A 1 -16.80 29.03 7.78
CA MET A 1 -17.10 27.59 7.95
C MET A 1 -16.85 26.92 6.60
N THR A 2 -15.61 26.53 6.33
CA THR A 2 -15.29 25.70 5.17
C THR A 2 -15.91 24.33 5.42
N SER A 3 -16.92 23.92 4.64
CA SER A 3 -17.41 22.55 4.73
C SER A 3 -16.22 21.62 4.53
N ASN A 4 -16.07 20.63 5.42
CA ASN A 4 -15.01 19.65 5.32
C ASN A 4 -15.29 18.79 4.08
N HIS A 5 -14.73 19.19 2.93
CA HIS A 5 -14.92 18.56 1.60
C HIS A 5 -14.72 17.04 1.58
N TRP A 6 -14.05 16.47 2.59
CA TRP A 6 -13.87 15.02 2.75
C TRP A 6 -15.04 14.34 3.49
N GLU A 7 -15.74 15.01 4.40
CA GLU A 7 -16.95 14.47 5.06
C GLU A 7 -18.09 14.33 4.03
N ASP A 8 -18.25 15.34 3.18
CA ASP A 8 -19.20 15.33 2.06
C ASP A 8 -18.96 14.14 1.11
N PHE A 9 -17.71 13.70 0.95
CA PHE A 9 -17.39 12.52 0.15
C PHE A 9 -17.97 11.24 0.78
N TYR A 10 -17.73 11.02 2.08
CA TYR A 10 -18.30 9.85 2.77
C TYR A 10 -19.82 9.89 2.88
N ALA A 11 -20.43 11.08 2.90
CA ALA A 11 -21.89 11.23 2.89
C ALA A 11 -22.52 10.87 1.53
N LYS A 12 -21.81 11.15 0.43
CA LYS A 12 -22.30 10.93 -0.95
C LYS A 12 -21.94 9.56 -1.53
N HIS A 13 -20.92 8.91 -1.00
CA HIS A 13 -20.40 7.65 -1.52
C HIS A 13 -20.54 6.54 -0.48
N LEU A 14 -21.31 5.51 -0.81
CA LEU A 14 -21.51 4.35 0.06
C LEU A 14 -20.21 3.53 0.21
N PRO A 15 -20.01 2.88 1.37
CA PRO A 15 -18.91 1.95 1.56
C PRO A 15 -19.04 0.71 0.66
N PRO A 16 -17.94 -0.03 0.42
CA PRO A 16 -17.99 -1.29 -0.32
C PRO A 16 -18.84 -2.34 0.43
N THR A 17 -19.35 -3.32 -0.30
CA THR A 17 -20.32 -4.30 0.25
C THR A 17 -19.75 -5.16 1.38
N ASP A 18 -18.45 -5.40 1.37
CA ASP A 18 -17.68 -6.16 2.35
C ASP A 18 -17.05 -5.26 3.44
N PHE A 19 -17.46 -3.99 3.55
CA PHE A 19 -16.85 -3.02 4.46
C PHE A 19 -16.91 -3.43 5.93
N GLU A 20 -18.06 -3.90 6.42
CA GLU A 20 -18.23 -4.28 7.82
C GLU A 20 -17.43 -5.54 8.20
N ASP A 21 -17.27 -6.48 7.26
CA ASP A 21 -16.41 -7.65 7.42
C ASP A 21 -14.95 -7.21 7.52
N ASN A 22 -14.49 -6.36 6.61
CA ASN A 22 -13.13 -5.80 6.65
C ASN A 22 -12.88 -4.99 7.92
N ARG A 23 -13.86 -4.20 8.38
CA ARG A 23 -13.75 -3.43 9.63
C ARG A 23 -13.63 -4.34 10.85
N SER A 24 -14.35 -5.46 10.87
CA SER A 24 -14.25 -6.46 11.93
C SER A 24 -12.88 -7.15 11.93
N LEU A 25 -12.37 -7.54 10.76
CA LEU A 25 -11.03 -8.13 10.61
C LEU A 25 -9.92 -7.15 11.03
N LEU A 26 -10.02 -5.89 10.61
CA LEU A 26 -9.09 -4.82 11.03
C LEU A 26 -9.07 -4.66 12.54
N LYS A 27 -10.25 -4.64 13.17
CA LYS A 27 -10.40 -4.50 14.61
C LYS A 27 -9.75 -5.65 15.36
N GLU A 28 -10.08 -6.90 15.02
CA GLU A 28 -9.51 -8.09 15.66
C GLU A 28 -7.98 -8.12 15.52
N PHE A 29 -7.46 -7.84 14.32
CA PHE A 29 -6.03 -7.80 14.05
C PHE A 29 -5.32 -6.71 14.87
N CYS A 30 -5.89 -5.52 14.91
CA CYS A 30 -5.34 -4.38 15.65
C CYS A 30 -5.38 -4.61 17.16
N GLU A 31 -6.50 -5.09 17.72
CA GLU A 31 -6.63 -5.36 19.16
C GLU A 31 -5.58 -6.37 19.64
N ARG A 32 -5.38 -7.47 18.89
CA ARG A 32 -4.36 -8.46 19.22
C ARG A 32 -2.96 -7.88 19.22
N HIS A 33 -2.56 -7.16 18.16
CA HIS A 33 -1.21 -6.60 18.06
C HIS A 33 -0.98 -5.42 19.01
N ASN A 34 -2.03 -4.70 19.38
CA ASN A 34 -1.94 -3.67 20.40
C ASN A 34 -1.67 -4.27 21.78
N ASN A 35 -2.30 -5.40 22.11
CA ASN A 35 -2.04 -6.15 23.34
C ASN A 35 -0.61 -6.72 23.39
N LEU A 36 -0.10 -7.20 22.25
CA LEU A 36 1.27 -7.69 22.12
C LEU A 36 2.33 -6.57 22.09
N LYS A 37 1.90 -5.30 22.07
CA LYS A 37 2.77 -4.13 21.92
C LYS A 37 3.63 -4.15 20.64
N SER A 38 3.18 -4.85 19.61
CA SER A 38 3.85 -4.92 18.30
C SER A 38 3.92 -3.54 17.63
N ASN A 39 4.98 -3.27 16.89
CA ASN A 39 4.97 -2.22 15.87
C ASN A 39 4.10 -2.67 14.70
N ILE A 40 3.30 -1.77 14.14
CA ILE A 40 2.32 -2.09 13.10
C ILE A 40 2.47 -1.13 11.93
N VAL A 41 2.31 -1.64 10.71
CA VAL A 41 2.33 -0.85 9.48
C VAL A 41 1.10 -1.10 8.62
N LEU A 42 0.47 -0.03 8.14
CA LEU A 42 -0.44 -0.07 7.01
C LEU A 42 0.35 0.15 5.72
N VAL A 43 0.43 -0.87 4.87
CA VAL A 43 0.99 -0.76 3.53
C VAL A 43 -0.16 -0.66 2.53
N THR A 44 -0.24 0.45 1.78
CA THR A 44 -1.17 0.55 0.66
C THR A 44 -0.47 0.23 -0.65
N SER A 45 -1.10 -0.59 -1.52
CA SER A 45 -0.46 -1.10 -2.74
C SER A 45 -1.42 -1.22 -3.92
N GLY A 46 -0.90 -1.05 -5.14
CA GLY A 46 -1.68 -1.13 -6.38
C GLY A 46 -2.40 0.18 -6.73
N GLY A 47 -3.15 0.16 -7.82
CA GLY A 47 -3.87 1.32 -8.36
C GLY A 47 -5.35 1.30 -8.01
N THR A 48 -5.95 2.49 -7.81
CA THR A 48 -7.41 2.62 -7.70
C THR A 48 -8.04 2.82 -9.06
N THR A 49 -9.27 2.32 -9.25
CA THR A 49 -10.10 2.66 -10.41
C THR A 49 -11.14 3.73 -10.09
N VAL A 50 -11.59 4.38 -11.16
CA VAL A 50 -12.75 5.27 -11.16
C VAL A 50 -13.75 4.70 -12.17
N PRO A 51 -14.87 4.11 -11.70
CA PRO A 51 -15.98 3.74 -12.56
C PRO A 51 -16.49 4.92 -13.38
N LEU A 52 -16.86 4.67 -14.64
CA LEU A 52 -17.52 5.67 -15.48
C LEU A 52 -19.05 5.46 -15.53
N GLU A 53 -19.53 4.32 -15.08
CA GLU A 53 -20.95 3.93 -15.05
C GLU A 53 -21.27 3.17 -13.75
N HIS A 54 -22.51 3.26 -13.25
CA HIS A 54 -22.94 2.48 -12.06
C HIS A 54 -22.86 0.98 -12.32
N ASN A 55 -23.41 0.51 -13.44
CA ASN A 55 -23.16 -0.84 -13.93
C ASN A 55 -21.84 -0.83 -14.71
N THR A 56 -20.75 -0.85 -13.95
CA THR A 56 -19.41 -0.54 -14.46
C THR A 56 -18.97 -1.53 -15.54
N VAL A 57 -18.74 -1.01 -16.74
CA VAL A 57 -18.08 -1.73 -17.84
C VAL A 57 -16.74 -1.06 -18.16
N ARG A 58 -16.64 0.26 -17.96
CA ARG A 58 -15.46 1.06 -18.22
C ARG A 58 -15.03 1.80 -16.97
N PHE A 59 -13.73 2.00 -16.84
CA PHE A 59 -13.14 2.72 -15.72
C PHE A 59 -11.82 3.38 -16.14
N VAL A 60 -11.45 4.44 -15.43
CA VAL A 60 -10.09 4.99 -15.45
C VAL A 60 -9.27 4.24 -14.41
N ASP A 61 -8.04 3.84 -14.73
CA ASP A 61 -7.15 3.12 -13.81
C ASP A 61 -5.84 3.89 -13.63
N ASN A 62 -5.33 3.92 -12.40
CA ASN A 62 -4.02 4.44 -12.08
C ASN A 62 -3.00 3.29 -12.13
N PHE A 63 -2.05 3.36 -13.06
CA PHE A 63 -1.10 2.27 -13.26
C PHE A 63 -0.23 2.00 -12.01
N SER A 64 -0.42 0.83 -11.40
CA SER A 64 0.49 0.28 -10.40
C SER A 64 0.31 -1.23 -10.28
N ALA A 65 1.36 -1.98 -10.62
CA ALA A 65 1.37 -3.43 -10.47
C ALA A 65 1.36 -3.89 -8.99
N GLY A 66 1.72 -3.00 -8.05
CA GLY A 66 1.83 -3.34 -6.63
C GLY A 66 3.20 -3.88 -6.19
N THR A 67 4.23 -3.84 -7.05
CA THR A 67 5.58 -4.37 -6.73
C THR A 67 6.17 -3.74 -5.46
N ARG A 68 6.18 -2.40 -5.39
CA ARG A 68 6.76 -1.69 -4.24
C ARG A 68 6.08 -2.05 -2.93
N GLY A 69 4.74 -2.01 -2.90
CA GLY A 69 3.99 -2.32 -1.69
C GLY A 69 4.15 -3.77 -1.28
N SER A 70 4.01 -4.72 -2.21
CA SER A 70 4.14 -6.15 -1.90
C SER A 70 5.54 -6.54 -1.43
N ALA A 71 6.60 -6.05 -2.09
CA ALA A 71 7.97 -6.26 -1.63
C ALA A 71 8.24 -5.60 -0.27
N SER A 72 7.81 -4.35 -0.08
CA SER A 72 8.02 -3.65 1.20
C SER A 72 7.32 -4.34 2.38
N ALA A 73 6.14 -4.92 2.16
CA ALA A 73 5.44 -5.69 3.18
C ALA A 73 6.22 -6.94 3.62
N GLU A 74 6.91 -7.64 2.71
CA GLU A 74 7.82 -8.74 3.07
C GLU A 74 8.96 -8.25 3.96
N TYR A 75 9.61 -7.14 3.57
CA TYR A 75 10.70 -6.57 4.35
C TYR A 75 10.25 -6.01 5.71
N PHE A 76 9.04 -5.45 5.83
CA PHE A 76 8.48 -5.05 7.13
C PHE A 76 8.23 -6.27 8.02
N LEU A 77 7.75 -7.38 7.46
CA LEU A 77 7.62 -8.64 8.19
C LEU A 77 8.98 -9.18 8.65
N ASP A 78 10.04 -9.04 7.83
CA ASP A 78 11.39 -9.43 8.23
C ASP A 78 11.90 -8.57 9.41
N HIS A 79 11.51 -7.30 9.49
CA HIS A 79 11.79 -6.40 10.63
C HIS A 79 10.80 -6.55 11.80
N GLY A 80 10.00 -7.63 11.83
CA GLY A 80 9.13 -7.94 12.97
C GLY A 80 7.82 -7.17 13.06
N TYR A 81 7.48 -6.33 12.07
CA TYR A 81 6.22 -5.59 12.09
C TYR A 81 5.01 -6.52 11.91
N ALA A 82 3.88 -6.10 12.47
CA ALA A 82 2.57 -6.53 12.00
C ALA A 82 2.19 -5.69 10.78
N VAL A 83 1.72 -6.32 9.70
CA VAL A 83 1.42 -5.68 8.42
C VAL A 83 -0.05 -5.79 8.09
N ILE A 84 -0.72 -4.65 7.91
CA ILE A 84 -1.99 -4.56 7.20
C ILE A 84 -1.65 -4.25 5.74
N PHE A 85 -1.84 -5.21 4.86
CA PHE A 85 -1.61 -5.07 3.43
C PHE A 85 -2.94 -4.73 2.74
N MET A 86 -3.16 -3.43 2.53
CA MET A 86 -4.34 -2.93 1.84
C MET A 86 -4.03 -2.78 0.34
N HIS A 87 -4.59 -3.62 -0.52
CA HIS A 87 -4.15 -3.73 -1.90
C HIS A 87 -5.26 -3.82 -2.94
N ARG A 88 -4.92 -3.44 -4.19
CA ARG A 88 -5.81 -3.62 -5.32
C ARG A 88 -6.00 -5.12 -5.61
N VAL A 89 -7.26 -5.56 -5.71
CA VAL A 89 -7.60 -6.91 -6.18
C VAL A 89 -6.87 -7.23 -7.49
N LYS A 90 -6.22 -8.40 -7.57
CA LYS A 90 -5.38 -8.86 -8.71
C LYS A 90 -4.10 -8.05 -8.96
N SER A 91 -3.68 -7.20 -8.01
CA SER A 91 -2.30 -6.68 -7.99
C SER A 91 -1.35 -7.66 -7.29
N LEU A 92 -0.05 -7.36 -7.33
CA LEU A 92 0.96 -8.17 -6.65
C LEU A 92 0.77 -8.17 -5.12
N GLU A 93 0.89 -9.36 -4.54
CA GLU A 93 0.78 -9.61 -3.10
C GLU A 93 2.12 -10.13 -2.54
N PRO A 94 2.41 -9.89 -1.25
CA PRO A 94 3.57 -10.46 -0.58
C PRO A 94 3.66 -11.97 -0.80
N PHE A 95 4.86 -12.46 -1.03
CA PHE A 95 5.24 -13.85 -1.32
C PHE A 95 4.78 -14.34 -2.70
N THR A 96 3.51 -14.17 -3.08
CA THR A 96 3.00 -14.67 -4.37
C THR A 96 3.51 -13.86 -5.57
N ARG A 97 3.93 -12.60 -5.36
CA ARG A 97 4.54 -11.75 -6.40
C ARG A 97 5.75 -12.39 -7.08
N HIS A 98 6.50 -13.24 -6.38
CA HIS A 98 7.70 -13.91 -6.90
C HIS A 98 7.38 -14.89 -8.04
N PHE A 99 6.13 -15.33 -8.13
CA PHE A 99 5.65 -16.25 -9.18
C PHE A 99 4.96 -15.51 -10.34
N SER A 100 4.83 -14.19 -10.26
CA SER A 100 4.14 -13.42 -11.31
C SER A 100 4.94 -13.44 -12.62
N GLY A 101 4.36 -14.05 -13.65
CA GLY A 101 5.00 -14.24 -14.96
C GLY A 101 5.72 -15.59 -15.13
N GLN A 102 5.84 -16.38 -14.07
CA GLN A 102 6.28 -17.78 -14.15
C GLN A 102 5.07 -18.70 -14.10
N GLN A 103 5.11 -19.82 -14.84
CA GLN A 103 4.09 -20.86 -14.70
C GLN A 103 4.40 -21.65 -13.43
N TYR A 104 3.73 -21.35 -12.33
CA TYR A 104 3.95 -22.05 -11.05
C TYR A 104 3.77 -23.57 -11.15
N LEU A 105 2.93 -24.03 -12.09
CA LEU A 105 2.75 -25.45 -12.39
C LEU A 105 4.03 -26.11 -12.94
N ASP A 106 4.91 -25.34 -13.61
CA ASP A 106 6.18 -25.86 -14.11
C ASP A 106 7.17 -26.16 -12.99
N MET A 107 6.95 -25.62 -11.78
CA MET A 107 7.76 -25.92 -10.60
C MET A 107 7.33 -27.22 -9.92
N LEU A 108 6.18 -27.79 -10.30
CA LEU A 108 5.59 -28.96 -9.66
C LEU A 108 5.81 -30.21 -10.51
N GLU A 109 5.94 -31.36 -9.84
CA GLU A 109 6.02 -32.68 -10.45
C GLU A 109 5.08 -33.66 -9.74
N LEU A 110 4.50 -34.57 -10.52
CA LEU A 110 3.64 -35.63 -10.03
C LEU A 110 4.46 -36.89 -9.81
N HIS A 111 4.32 -37.47 -8.62
CA HIS A 111 4.87 -38.78 -8.28
C HIS A 111 3.71 -39.74 -8.06
N GLU A 112 3.55 -40.69 -8.98
CA GLU A 112 2.59 -41.78 -8.87
C GLU A 112 3.23 -42.97 -8.17
N SER A 113 2.71 -43.33 -7.00
CA SER A 113 3.11 -44.52 -6.25
C SER A 113 1.87 -45.35 -5.96
N GLY A 114 1.56 -46.28 -6.87
CA GLY A 114 0.39 -47.17 -6.75
C GLY A 114 -0.93 -46.39 -6.71
N PRO A 115 -1.80 -46.57 -5.70
CA PRO A 115 -3.07 -45.84 -5.59
C PRO A 115 -2.92 -44.39 -5.10
N SER A 116 -1.69 -43.93 -4.81
CA SER A 116 -1.45 -42.59 -4.27
C SER A 116 -0.70 -41.71 -5.28
N THR A 117 -1.25 -40.53 -5.54
CA THR A 117 -0.59 -39.45 -6.29
C THR A 117 -0.10 -38.41 -5.29
N SER A 118 1.19 -38.09 -5.34
CA SER A 118 1.77 -37.00 -4.56
C SER A 118 2.31 -35.91 -5.48
N ILE A 119 2.29 -34.66 -5.01
CA ILE A 119 2.83 -33.50 -5.73
C ILE A 119 4.07 -33.04 -4.99
N ALA A 120 5.19 -32.92 -5.69
CA ALA A 120 6.45 -32.40 -5.16
C ALA A 120 6.92 -31.19 -5.97
N VAL A 121 7.86 -30.44 -5.41
CA VAL A 121 8.53 -29.33 -6.10
C VAL A 121 9.76 -29.89 -6.80
N LYS A 122 9.96 -29.53 -8.08
CA LYS A 122 11.13 -29.97 -8.85
C LYS A 122 12.43 -29.51 -8.16
N PRO A 123 13.50 -30.34 -8.13
CA PRO A 123 14.73 -30.02 -7.40
C PRO A 123 15.33 -28.64 -7.71
N HIS A 124 15.35 -28.23 -8.98
CA HIS A 124 15.90 -26.92 -9.40
C HIS A 124 15.04 -25.72 -9.02
N SER A 125 13.78 -25.93 -8.61
CA SER A 125 12.87 -24.87 -8.14
C SER A 125 12.90 -24.71 -6.62
N VAL A 126 13.51 -25.66 -5.90
CA VAL A 126 13.53 -25.67 -4.43
C VAL A 126 14.26 -24.45 -3.87
N ASP A 127 15.44 -24.10 -4.42
CA ASP A 127 16.26 -22.99 -3.93
C ASP A 127 15.52 -21.64 -4.01
N VAL A 128 14.59 -21.50 -4.96
CA VAL A 128 13.75 -20.30 -5.12
C VAL A 128 12.51 -20.37 -4.23
N LEU A 129 11.79 -21.50 -4.26
CA LEU A 129 10.49 -21.62 -3.60
C LEU A 129 10.58 -21.79 -2.08
N ALA A 130 11.56 -22.57 -1.59
CA ALA A 130 11.70 -22.88 -0.18
C ALA A 130 11.84 -21.64 0.73
N PRO A 131 12.70 -20.64 0.43
CA PRO A 131 12.80 -19.45 1.28
C PRO A 131 11.50 -18.62 1.27
N ILE A 132 10.83 -18.52 0.13
CA ILE A 132 9.55 -17.78 0.01
C ILE A 132 8.47 -18.48 0.83
N LEU A 133 8.34 -19.80 0.69
CA LEU A 133 7.36 -20.60 1.41
C LEU A 133 7.60 -20.56 2.93
N ALA A 134 8.86 -20.61 3.37
CA ALA A 134 9.22 -20.49 4.77
C ALA A 134 8.80 -19.14 5.36
N LYS A 135 9.08 -18.03 4.67
CA LYS A 135 8.63 -16.69 5.10
C LYS A 135 7.11 -16.56 5.11
N TYR A 136 6.43 -17.07 4.07
CA TYR A 136 4.97 -17.10 4.01
C TYR A 136 4.37 -17.86 5.20
N LYS A 137 4.85 -19.08 5.48
CA LYS A 137 4.39 -19.90 6.62
C LYS A 137 4.63 -19.19 7.95
N SER A 138 5.83 -18.62 8.14
CA SER A 138 6.15 -17.84 9.34
C SER A 138 5.19 -16.66 9.54
N ALA A 139 4.88 -15.90 8.48
CA ALA A 139 3.95 -14.77 8.56
C ALA A 139 2.51 -15.20 8.90
N GLN A 140 2.06 -16.35 8.36
CA GLN A 140 0.73 -16.91 8.62
C GLN A 140 0.61 -17.48 10.04
N GLU A 141 1.58 -18.28 10.46
CA GLU A 141 1.60 -18.92 11.79
C GLU A 141 1.68 -17.88 12.91
N SER A 142 2.51 -16.85 12.73
CA SER A 142 2.59 -15.71 13.65
C SER A 142 1.42 -14.72 13.51
N ARG A 143 0.52 -14.94 12.54
CA ARG A 143 -0.62 -14.06 12.21
C ARG A 143 -0.16 -12.60 12.09
N ARG A 144 0.97 -12.33 11.43
CA ARG A 144 1.54 -10.98 11.33
C ARG A 144 1.12 -10.23 10.09
N ILE A 145 0.34 -10.83 9.20
CA ILE A 145 -0.19 -10.15 8.01
C ILE A 145 -1.72 -10.25 7.95
N LEU A 146 -2.37 -9.14 7.60
CA LEU A 146 -3.78 -9.06 7.25
C LEU A 146 -3.90 -8.49 5.84
N TYR A 147 -4.71 -9.13 5.00
CA TYR A 147 -5.02 -8.65 3.65
C TYR A 147 -6.37 -7.93 3.64
N VAL A 148 -6.43 -6.75 3.05
CA VAL A 148 -7.66 -5.96 2.86
C VAL A 148 -7.69 -5.47 1.43
N SER A 149 -8.63 -5.97 0.62
CA SER A 149 -8.62 -5.67 -0.80
C SER A 149 -9.55 -4.53 -1.20
N PHE A 150 -9.15 -3.71 -2.16
CA PHE A 150 -9.97 -2.66 -2.76
C PHE A 150 -9.94 -2.74 -4.30
N THR A 151 -10.88 -2.08 -4.97
CA THR A 151 -10.81 -1.87 -6.43
C THR A 151 -10.91 -0.40 -6.79
N THR A 152 -11.96 0.26 -6.31
CA THR A 152 -12.24 1.66 -6.65
C THR A 152 -11.56 2.63 -5.70
N VAL A 153 -11.47 3.90 -6.10
CA VAL A 153 -11.01 4.97 -5.21
C VAL A 153 -11.94 5.13 -4.00
N VAL A 154 -13.25 4.85 -4.14
CA VAL A 154 -14.22 4.92 -3.04
C VAL A 154 -13.94 3.82 -2.02
N ASP A 155 -13.76 2.57 -2.48
CA ASP A 155 -13.40 1.44 -1.62
C ASP A 155 -12.14 1.77 -0.82
N TYR A 156 -11.10 2.26 -1.52
CA TYR A 156 -9.84 2.67 -0.92
C TYR A 156 -10.03 3.72 0.17
N MET A 157 -10.84 4.76 -0.06
CA MET A 157 -11.05 5.81 0.94
C MET A 157 -11.80 5.32 2.19
N TRP A 158 -12.79 4.44 2.02
CA TRP A 158 -13.52 3.84 3.15
C TRP A 158 -12.63 2.91 3.97
N LEU A 159 -11.92 2.01 3.30
CA LEU A 159 -11.03 1.04 3.95
C LEU A 159 -9.83 1.74 4.62
N LEU A 160 -9.26 2.77 3.99
CA LEU A 160 -8.21 3.59 4.59
C LEU A 160 -8.70 4.26 5.88
N ARG A 161 -9.92 4.82 5.87
CA ARG A 161 -10.49 5.44 7.06
C ARG A 161 -10.69 4.42 8.18
N ALA A 162 -11.27 3.26 7.88
CA ALA A 162 -11.44 2.18 8.86
C ALA A 162 -10.09 1.72 9.43
N ALA A 163 -9.05 1.61 8.59
CA ALA A 163 -7.70 1.28 9.05
C ALA A 163 -7.14 2.37 9.98
N CYS A 164 -7.32 3.66 9.65
CA CYS A 164 -6.89 4.77 10.50
C CYS A 164 -7.57 4.74 11.87
N GLU A 165 -8.89 4.53 11.92
CA GLU A 165 -9.66 4.47 13.16
C GLU A 165 -9.16 3.36 14.09
N ASN A 166 -8.81 2.19 13.55
CA ASN A 166 -8.26 1.08 14.33
C ASN A 166 -6.78 1.29 14.73
N LEU A 167 -6.00 1.94 13.87
CA LEU A 167 -4.57 2.21 14.12
C LEU A 167 -4.32 3.40 15.06
N ALA A 168 -5.32 4.25 15.32
CA ALA A 168 -5.20 5.38 16.23
C ALA A 168 -4.69 4.97 17.62
N ALA A 169 -5.12 3.81 18.13
CA ALA A 169 -4.73 3.29 19.45
C ALA A 169 -3.24 2.87 19.55
N PHE A 170 -2.52 2.79 18.43
CA PHE A 170 -1.08 2.48 18.43
C PHE A 170 -0.21 3.72 18.55
N GLU A 171 -0.78 4.91 18.30
CA GLU A 171 -0.08 6.20 18.35
C GLU A 171 1.25 6.14 17.58
N HIS A 172 2.37 6.36 18.28
CA HIS A 172 3.71 6.40 17.71
C HIS A 172 4.21 5.06 17.18
N ARG A 173 3.58 3.93 17.53
CA ARG A 173 3.91 2.59 17.01
C ARG A 173 3.23 2.26 15.68
N ALA A 174 2.32 3.12 15.21
CA ALA A 174 1.69 2.95 13.91
C ALA A 174 2.50 3.65 12.81
N LEU A 175 2.84 2.89 11.78
CA LEU A 175 3.44 3.37 10.55
C LEU A 175 2.43 3.31 9.39
N PHE A 176 2.39 4.34 8.57
CA PHE A 176 1.62 4.35 7.32
C PHE A 176 2.58 4.44 6.15
N TYR A 177 2.60 3.41 5.32
CA TYR A 177 3.39 3.33 4.09
C TYR A 177 2.43 3.42 2.89
N LEU A 178 2.18 4.65 2.43
CA LEU A 178 1.11 4.94 1.47
C LEU A 178 1.59 4.86 0.02
N ALA A 179 1.85 3.65 -0.48
CA ALA A 179 2.41 3.40 -1.81
C ALA A 179 1.37 3.11 -2.92
N ALA A 180 0.07 3.14 -2.61
CA ALA A 180 -0.98 3.00 -3.62
C ALA A 180 -1.00 4.20 -4.59
N ALA A 181 -1.27 3.91 -5.87
CA ALA A 181 -1.51 4.93 -6.88
C ALA A 181 -2.99 5.33 -6.85
N VAL A 182 -3.30 6.30 -6.00
CA VAL A 182 -4.67 6.80 -5.78
C VAL A 182 -5.05 7.78 -6.88
N SER A 183 -6.25 7.65 -7.41
CA SER A 183 -6.79 8.54 -8.44
C SER A 183 -6.97 9.96 -7.90
N ASP A 184 -6.44 10.95 -8.63
CA ASP A 184 -6.61 12.36 -8.28
C ASP A 184 -7.96 12.93 -8.72
N PHE A 185 -8.64 12.22 -9.62
CA PHE A 185 -9.91 12.60 -10.21
C PHE A 185 -10.92 11.46 -10.10
N TYR A 186 -12.22 11.78 -10.08
CA TYR A 186 -13.31 10.81 -10.05
C TYR A 186 -14.57 11.33 -10.76
N VAL A 187 -15.54 10.45 -11.04
CA VAL A 187 -16.88 10.85 -11.51
C VAL A 187 -17.85 10.83 -10.30
N PRO A 188 -18.50 11.96 -9.97
CA PRO A 188 -19.53 11.99 -8.93
C PRO A 188 -20.68 11.04 -9.23
N SER A 189 -21.27 10.47 -8.18
CA SER A 189 -22.34 9.46 -8.28
C SER A 189 -23.56 9.97 -9.06
N ASP A 190 -23.95 11.22 -8.82
CA ASP A 190 -25.06 11.91 -9.48
C ASP A 190 -24.81 12.23 -10.97
N MET A 191 -23.54 12.20 -11.40
CA MET A 191 -23.14 12.43 -12.79
C MET A 191 -22.83 11.13 -13.54
N MET A 192 -22.83 9.97 -12.86
CA MET A 192 -22.55 8.69 -13.49
C MET A 192 -23.79 8.13 -14.19
N PRO A 193 -23.71 7.75 -15.49
CA PRO A 193 -24.78 7.02 -16.14
C PRO A 193 -24.97 5.63 -15.51
N THR A 194 -26.23 5.18 -15.41
CA THR A 194 -26.55 3.85 -14.86
C THR A 194 -26.04 2.70 -15.72
N HIS A 195 -26.09 2.85 -17.03
CA HIS A 195 -25.78 1.80 -18.00
C HIS A 195 -24.57 2.15 -18.86
N LYS A 196 -23.98 1.10 -19.48
CA LYS A 196 -22.86 1.19 -20.41
C LYS A 196 -23.09 2.32 -21.44
N MET A 197 -22.15 3.27 -21.51
CA MET A 197 -22.20 4.34 -22.53
C MET A 197 -22.20 3.73 -23.94
N THR A 198 -23.05 4.25 -24.84
CA THR A 198 -23.19 3.77 -26.22
C THR A 198 -22.04 4.30 -27.09
N SER A 199 -21.67 3.54 -28.14
CA SER A 199 -20.54 3.88 -29.02
C SER A 199 -20.95 4.70 -30.26
N GLY A 200 -22.09 5.40 -30.22
CA GLY A 200 -22.63 6.12 -31.38
C GLY A 200 -21.87 7.41 -31.71
N GLU A 201 -21.33 8.09 -30.70
CA GLU A 201 -20.55 9.32 -30.81
C GLU A 201 -19.38 9.29 -29.83
N ALA A 202 -18.38 10.16 -30.02
CA ALA A 202 -17.24 10.28 -29.12
C ALA A 202 -17.69 10.88 -27.77
N PRO A 203 -17.55 10.15 -26.65
CA PRO A 203 -18.01 10.63 -25.35
C PRO A 203 -17.06 11.70 -24.79
N THR A 204 -17.62 12.72 -24.14
CA THR A 204 -16.85 13.63 -23.28
C THR A 204 -16.95 13.17 -21.84
N ILE A 205 -15.81 12.91 -21.19
CA ILE A 205 -15.74 12.47 -19.80
C ILE A 205 -15.34 13.66 -18.93
N SER A 206 -16.24 14.11 -18.05
CA SER A 206 -15.97 15.17 -17.09
C SER A 206 -15.60 14.57 -15.74
N LEU A 207 -14.43 14.92 -15.22
CA LEU A 207 -13.91 14.42 -13.95
C LEU A 207 -13.80 15.54 -12.91
N GLN A 208 -14.06 15.23 -11.65
CA GLN A 208 -13.88 16.13 -10.51
C GLN A 208 -12.68 15.72 -9.66
N LEU A 209 -12.12 16.66 -8.89
CA LEU A 209 -10.99 16.39 -8.00
C LEU A 209 -11.41 15.52 -6.82
N VAL A 210 -10.64 14.46 -6.55
CA VAL A 210 -10.79 13.67 -5.34
C VAL A 210 -10.36 14.51 -4.13
N PRO A 211 -11.13 14.52 -3.03
CA PRO A 211 -10.76 15.21 -1.80
C PRO A 211 -9.37 14.75 -1.31
N LYS A 212 -8.54 15.68 -0.85
CA LYS A 212 -7.19 15.36 -0.39
C LYS A 212 -7.22 14.74 1.02
N MET A 213 -7.39 13.42 1.09
CA MET A 213 -7.55 12.65 2.34
C MET A 213 -6.30 12.58 3.23
N LEU A 214 -5.11 12.92 2.70
CA LEU A 214 -3.90 12.92 3.53
C LEU A 214 -3.94 13.98 4.64
N ALA A 215 -4.65 15.10 4.42
CA ALA A 215 -4.81 16.14 5.43
C ALA A 215 -5.60 15.65 6.67
N PRO A 216 -6.84 15.13 6.54
CA PRO A 216 -7.57 14.59 7.69
C PRO A 216 -6.89 13.36 8.28
N LEU A 217 -6.26 12.50 7.47
CA LEU A 217 -5.49 11.35 7.97
C LEU A 217 -4.43 11.78 8.98
N VAL A 218 -3.56 12.73 8.59
CA VAL A 218 -2.42 13.12 9.40
C VAL A 218 -2.81 14.05 10.56
N ASN A 219 -3.81 14.92 10.39
CA ASN A 219 -4.13 15.93 11.40
C ASN A 219 -5.24 15.52 12.36
N LEU A 220 -6.12 14.59 11.96
CA LEU A 220 -7.34 14.25 12.72
C LEU A 220 -7.40 12.77 13.08
N TRP A 221 -7.15 11.87 12.13
CA TRP A 221 -7.38 10.43 12.36
C TRP A 221 -6.23 9.75 13.10
N VAL A 222 -4.98 10.03 12.70
CA VAL A 222 -3.78 9.42 13.29
C VAL A 222 -2.65 10.44 13.52
N PRO A 223 -2.86 11.47 14.37
CA PRO A 223 -1.90 12.58 14.54
C PRO A 223 -0.51 12.13 15.02
N HIS A 224 -0.47 11.07 15.82
CA HIS A 224 0.75 10.56 16.44
C HIS A 224 1.46 9.48 15.61
N ALA A 225 0.87 9.01 14.52
CA ALA A 225 1.45 7.96 13.67
C ALA A 225 2.60 8.48 12.78
N PHE A 226 3.50 7.58 12.41
CA PHE A 226 4.57 7.84 11.47
C PHE A 226 4.08 7.64 10.03
N VAL A 227 3.76 8.73 9.35
CA VAL A 227 3.17 8.69 8.00
C VAL A 227 4.23 8.96 6.94
N VAL A 228 4.41 7.97 6.05
CA VAL A 228 5.25 8.00 4.86
C VAL A 228 4.36 8.04 3.62
N SER A 229 4.54 9.05 2.77
CA SER A 229 3.85 9.15 1.49
C SER A 229 4.80 9.00 0.31
N PHE A 230 4.25 8.60 -0.84
CA PHE A 230 5.01 8.46 -2.07
C PHE A 230 4.70 9.60 -3.04
N LYS A 231 5.75 10.08 -3.71
CA LYS A 231 5.63 11.05 -4.80
C LYS A 231 6.30 10.52 -6.06
N LEU A 232 5.49 10.26 -7.07
CA LEU A 232 5.94 9.91 -8.41
C LEU A 232 5.95 11.17 -9.27
N GLU A 233 7.09 11.51 -9.87
CA GLU A 233 7.20 12.58 -10.85
C GLU A 233 7.92 12.10 -12.11
N THR A 234 7.81 12.88 -13.17
CA THR A 234 8.54 12.68 -14.44
C THR A 234 9.59 13.75 -14.71
N ASP A 235 9.61 14.82 -13.90
CA ASP A 235 10.59 15.91 -13.94
C ASP A 235 11.36 15.97 -12.62
N GLU A 236 12.67 15.77 -12.71
CA GLU A 236 13.59 15.73 -11.57
C GLU A 236 13.70 17.09 -10.86
N ASN A 237 13.55 18.20 -11.59
CA ASN A 237 13.62 19.54 -11.01
C ASN A 237 12.43 19.85 -10.09
N LEU A 238 11.30 19.17 -10.31
CA LEU A 238 10.09 19.35 -9.51
C LEU A 238 9.99 18.37 -8.34
N LEU A 239 10.79 17.30 -8.34
CA LEU A 239 10.66 16.17 -7.41
C LEU A 239 10.78 16.60 -5.95
N ILE A 240 11.85 17.31 -5.59
CA ILE A 240 12.10 17.75 -4.20
C ILE A 240 11.12 18.86 -3.81
N THR A 241 10.91 19.84 -4.69
CA THR A 241 10.02 20.98 -4.43
C THR A 241 8.59 20.53 -4.13
N LYS A 242 8.00 19.68 -5.00
CA LYS A 242 6.65 19.13 -4.79
C LYS A 242 6.56 18.19 -3.59
N SER A 243 7.66 17.52 -3.23
CA SER A 243 7.73 16.69 -2.03
C SER A 243 7.68 17.55 -0.77
N ARG A 244 8.46 18.63 -0.70
CA ARG A 244 8.42 19.60 0.40
C ARG A 244 7.08 20.32 0.52
N GLU A 245 6.47 20.72 -0.60
CA GLU A 245 5.11 21.27 -0.60
C GLU A 245 4.10 20.30 0.01
N SER A 246 4.21 19.00 -0.32
CA SER A 246 3.38 17.94 0.28
C SER A 246 3.59 17.84 1.79
N LEU A 247 4.85 17.86 2.25
CA LEU A 247 5.19 17.82 3.67
C LEU A 247 4.62 19.03 4.41
N THR A 248 4.80 20.25 3.89
CA THR A 248 4.25 21.48 4.49
C THR A 248 2.73 21.44 4.54
N LYS A 249 2.09 20.98 3.46
CA LYS A 249 0.62 20.95 3.36
C LYS A 249 -0.02 19.92 4.29
N TYR A 250 0.54 18.72 4.37
CA TYR A 250 -0.10 17.59 5.06
C TYR A 250 0.55 17.25 6.39
N LYS A 251 1.73 17.80 6.72
CA LYS A 251 2.46 17.62 7.98
C LYS A 251 2.81 16.17 8.33
N HIS A 252 2.99 15.32 7.32
CA HIS A 252 3.48 13.95 7.49
C HIS A 252 5.02 13.94 7.60
N LYS A 253 5.58 12.78 7.97
CA LYS A 253 6.95 12.70 8.50
C LYS A 253 8.00 12.53 7.39
N LEU A 254 7.63 11.84 6.31
CA LEU A 254 8.56 11.50 5.22
C LEU A 254 7.84 11.41 3.88
N VAL A 255 8.43 11.96 2.82
CA VAL A 255 8.08 11.66 1.44
C VAL A 255 9.19 10.83 0.81
N ILE A 256 8.82 9.70 0.20
CA ILE A 256 9.71 8.94 -0.68
C ILE A 256 9.35 9.31 -2.11
N ALA A 257 10.26 10.04 -2.74
CA ALA A 257 10.08 10.57 -4.07
C ALA A 257 10.84 9.72 -5.08
N ASN A 258 10.25 9.44 -6.24
CA ASN A 258 10.91 8.67 -7.28
C ASN A 258 10.53 9.14 -8.67
N ILE A 259 11.47 9.05 -9.60
CA ILE A 259 11.23 9.26 -11.03
C ILE A 259 10.76 7.95 -11.65
N LEU A 260 9.72 8.00 -12.50
CA LEU A 260 9.07 6.80 -13.06
C LEU A 260 10.05 5.79 -13.68
N GLN A 261 11.04 6.30 -14.41
CA GLN A 261 12.01 5.52 -15.16
C GLN A 261 13.04 4.83 -14.26
N THR A 262 13.41 5.45 -13.14
CA THR A 262 14.50 4.97 -12.25
C THR A 262 13.99 4.39 -10.93
N ARG A 263 12.67 4.35 -10.71
CA ARG A 263 12.03 3.96 -9.45
C ARG A 263 12.42 2.60 -8.88
N LYS A 264 12.96 1.69 -9.71
CA LYS A 264 13.44 0.36 -9.28
C LYS A 264 14.87 0.37 -8.72
N HIS A 265 15.60 1.46 -8.93
CA HIS A 265 17.03 1.56 -8.61
C HIS A 265 17.37 2.78 -7.78
N ARG A 266 16.52 3.81 -7.77
CA ARG A 266 16.78 5.07 -7.06
C ARG A 266 15.49 5.67 -6.53
N VAL A 267 15.53 6.10 -5.27
CA VAL A 267 14.51 6.93 -4.62
C VAL A 267 15.19 8.05 -3.81
N VAL A 268 14.45 9.12 -3.56
CA VAL A 268 14.91 10.26 -2.76
C VAL A 268 14.04 10.34 -1.52
N PHE A 269 14.66 10.26 -0.34
CA PHE A 269 14.01 10.51 0.94
C PHE A 269 13.99 12.01 1.15
N VAL A 270 12.81 12.56 1.42
CA VAL A 270 12.61 14.00 1.62
C VAL A 270 11.91 14.20 2.96
N THR A 271 12.57 14.93 3.86
CA THR A 271 12.03 15.45 5.12
C THR A 271 11.87 16.98 5.00
N PRO A 272 11.28 17.67 5.99
CA PRO A 272 11.19 19.13 5.95
C PRO A 272 12.57 19.81 5.78
N ASP A 273 13.58 19.27 6.46
CA ASP A 273 14.89 19.94 6.58
C ASP A 273 15.96 19.32 5.67
N THR A 274 15.86 18.02 5.35
CA THR A 274 16.90 17.29 4.63
C THR A 274 16.32 16.46 3.48
N SER A 275 17.17 16.13 2.52
CA SER A 275 16.87 15.15 1.48
C SER A 275 18.12 14.39 1.09
N TYR A 276 18.00 13.09 0.90
CA TYR A 276 19.10 12.23 0.49
C TYR A 276 18.61 11.08 -0.38
N GLU A 277 19.53 10.47 -1.11
CA GLU A 277 19.19 9.41 -2.06
C GLU A 277 19.46 8.03 -1.49
N VAL A 278 18.55 7.11 -1.78
CA VAL A 278 18.76 5.67 -1.61
C VAL A 278 18.78 5.08 -3.01
N HIS A 279 19.90 4.47 -3.39
CA HIS A 279 20.07 3.87 -4.70
C HIS A 279 20.79 2.53 -4.59
N LEU A 280 20.47 1.63 -5.52
CA LEU A 280 21.17 0.37 -5.69
C LEU A 280 22.41 0.57 -6.56
N THR A 281 23.54 0.05 -6.10
CA THR A 281 24.71 -0.13 -6.97
C THR A 281 24.42 -1.19 -8.03
N ARG A 282 25.21 -1.18 -9.11
CA ARG A 282 25.08 -2.18 -10.17
C ARG A 282 25.26 -3.61 -9.65
N ASP A 283 26.22 -3.83 -8.75
CA ASP A 283 26.52 -5.14 -8.20
C ASP A 283 25.37 -5.66 -7.31
N GLN A 284 24.78 -4.77 -6.50
CA GLN A 284 23.57 -5.10 -5.71
C GLN A 284 22.38 -5.44 -6.59
N ALA A 285 22.14 -4.67 -7.66
CA ALA A 285 21.06 -4.98 -8.59
C ALA A 285 21.29 -6.33 -9.31
N LEU A 286 22.54 -6.65 -9.66
CA LEU A 286 22.91 -7.93 -10.28
C LEU A 286 22.83 -9.10 -9.30
N SER A 287 23.04 -8.88 -8.01
CA SER A 287 22.85 -9.90 -6.97
C SER A 287 21.38 -10.15 -6.61
N GLY A 288 20.45 -9.43 -7.25
CA GLY A 288 19.01 -9.57 -7.01
C GLY A 288 18.48 -8.75 -5.83
N LEU A 289 19.24 -7.78 -5.31
CA LEU A 289 18.78 -6.89 -4.25
C LEU A 289 17.66 -5.99 -4.79
N GLU A 290 16.55 -5.89 -4.06
CA GLU A 290 15.44 -5.00 -4.39
C GLU A 290 15.59 -3.67 -3.66
N ILE A 291 15.18 -2.56 -4.30
CA ILE A 291 15.31 -1.22 -3.70
C ILE A 291 14.45 -1.09 -2.44
N GLU A 292 13.40 -1.91 -2.31
CA GLU A 292 12.54 -1.96 -1.14
C GLU A 292 13.28 -2.40 0.14
N GLU A 293 14.33 -3.21 0.04
CA GLU A 293 15.11 -3.64 1.21
C GLU A 293 15.79 -2.45 1.93
N PRO A 294 16.66 -1.65 1.28
CA PRO A 294 17.25 -0.49 1.94
C PRO A 294 16.21 0.60 2.25
N ILE A 295 15.11 0.72 1.47
CA ILE A 295 14.02 1.64 1.80
C ILE A 295 13.40 1.28 3.15
N VAL A 296 13.01 0.02 3.34
CA VAL A 296 12.33 -0.42 4.56
C VAL A 296 13.28 -0.36 5.75
N ALA A 297 14.54 -0.77 5.59
CA ALA A 297 15.54 -0.68 6.65
C ALA A 297 15.73 0.77 7.17
N ASP A 298 15.80 1.74 6.25
CA ASP A 298 15.91 3.16 6.61
C ASP A 298 14.64 3.68 7.33
N ILE A 299 13.45 3.34 6.81
CA ILE A 299 12.17 3.71 7.43
C ILE A 299 12.05 3.13 8.84
N VAL A 300 12.44 1.87 9.05
CA VAL A 300 12.38 1.20 10.35
C VAL A 300 13.25 1.93 11.36
N CYS A 301 14.49 2.26 11.00
CA CYS A 301 15.39 3.04 11.84
C CYS A 301 14.78 4.40 12.24
N LYS A 302 14.23 5.15 11.27
CA LYS A 302 13.56 6.43 11.55
C LYS A 302 12.32 6.29 12.42
N HIS A 303 11.58 5.21 12.27
CA HIS A 303 10.39 4.96 13.07
C HIS A 303 10.74 4.59 14.51
N GLU A 304 11.83 3.84 14.73
CA GLU A 304 12.37 3.55 16.06
C GLU A 304 12.81 4.85 16.76
N GLU A 305 13.58 5.71 16.08
CA GLU A 305 13.95 7.04 16.60
C GLU A 305 12.72 7.87 16.97
N PHE A 306 11.67 7.83 16.13
CA PHE A 306 10.41 8.53 16.39
C PHE A 306 9.67 8.01 17.62
N ILE A 307 9.64 6.70 17.83
CA ILE A 307 9.05 6.06 19.02
C ILE A 307 9.84 6.44 20.29
N GLU A 308 11.16 6.45 20.22
CA GLU A 308 12.05 6.80 21.34
C GLU A 308 11.92 8.27 21.76
N GLN A 309 11.84 9.19 20.79
CA GLN A 309 11.63 10.62 21.04
C GLN A 309 10.30 10.88 21.75
N ALA A 310 9.23 10.19 21.34
CA ALA A 310 7.94 10.29 21.99
C ALA A 310 7.95 9.74 23.43
N SER A 311 8.64 8.62 23.65
CA SER A 311 8.81 8.02 24.99
C SER A 311 9.60 8.93 25.93
N SER A 312 10.54 9.71 25.39
CA SER A 312 11.36 10.66 26.14
C SER A 312 10.62 11.96 26.47
N SER A 313 9.67 12.38 25.62
CA SER A 313 8.87 13.60 25.82
C SER A 313 7.74 13.43 26.85
N ASN A 314 7.38 12.18 27.16
CA ASN A 314 6.36 11.82 28.17
C ASN A 314 6.95 11.53 29.57
N LYS A 315 8.27 11.69 29.76
CA LYS A 315 8.95 11.64 31.06
C LYS A 315 9.24 13.04 31.58
#